data_AF-A0A969KSV5-F1
#
_entry.id   AF-A0A969KSV5-F1
#
_cell.length_a   1.000
_cell.length_b   1.000
_cell.length_c   1.000
_cell.angle_alpha   90.00
_cell.angle_beta   90.00
_cell.angle_gamma   90.00
#
_symmetry.space_group_name_H-M   'P 1'
#
loop_
_entity.id
_entity.type
_entity.pdbx_description
1 polymer ?
#
loop_
_entity_poly.entity_id
_entity_poly.type
_entity_poly.pdbx_seq_one_letter_code
_entity_poly.pdbx_strand_id
1 'polypeptide(L)'
;MTRIVPIERPLHPTDQLCFIHIMKTAGSTFTAIVDANFAVDQISPPPSFLPELYPETEALPPNAIREFLTRFRLIRGHITYAEIAPLLTNPVYLTLLRDPVERVISHYDFIRKGTTIPSRERFQEGHRIHKQAASGSLLEFVESPHPLVQASVINHQTRHLVPPDCNTSNPFDPTLLESAKANLDRFAFVGLTEQFQDSIFLLAYTFGWYPETTYQSLRVNPKRPKKADLSPETLAAIVERNQLDIALYNYIQERFEQQRSQMIDTLIATYPALSQSFDRSSPADLARLLQPHYEQRYPTTTPVRSLDLDFRQAISGAGWHRRNGDCNGLKPSGDVFRWTGPSPVSTLDLPLALDTDFTLKVHINNAASPEILASLRVDANEQPIALHPLVKLKQGAILQATIPKAVVAVDRPFTRLRFTVDRTIPLNILSGNETQTQSVGLCFKRIQLFPATAQPGSANYLYAFFPSDRAPWAEAARVLQQHVKPQDVVVAPSRFAELHPDCRSDTAAIDLASPPTWAVIQRGRLAEINPALVQWAVRQSPVFANESFVIFSSRTDIKPVQRSPHLLAFDQQLHQQGLVDASQRLVPTGKIRRWLSQLTR
;
A
#
# COMPACT_ATOMS: atom_id res chain seq x y z
N MET A 1 -24.55 -33.63 8.61
CA MET A 1 -25.00 -32.37 7.98
C MET A 1 -23.82 -31.41 7.97
N THR A 2 -23.11 -31.33 6.85
CA THR A 2 -21.99 -30.41 6.65
C THR A 2 -22.56 -28.99 6.67
N ARG A 3 -22.17 -28.21 7.68
CA ARG A 3 -22.65 -26.83 7.85
C ARG A 3 -22.18 -26.04 6.63
N ILE A 4 -23.10 -25.61 5.77
CA ILE A 4 -22.78 -24.76 4.61
C ILE A 4 -22.28 -23.43 5.18
N VAL A 5 -20.96 -23.27 5.23
CA VAL A 5 -20.34 -22.00 5.60
C VAL A 5 -20.66 -21.02 4.46
N PRO A 6 -21.27 -19.86 4.73
CA PRO A 6 -21.51 -18.88 3.69
C PRO A 6 -20.16 -18.48 3.06
N ILE A 7 -20.09 -18.52 1.73
CA ILE A 7 -18.89 -18.13 0.98
C ILE A 7 -18.63 -16.63 1.16
N GLU A 8 -19.70 -15.82 1.16
CA GLU A 8 -19.59 -14.39 1.43
C GLU A 8 -19.28 -14.13 2.91
N ARG A 9 -18.18 -13.44 3.16
CA ARG A 9 -17.69 -13.05 4.47
C ARG A 9 -17.04 -11.66 4.40
N PRO A 10 -17.82 -10.56 4.43
CA PRO A 10 -17.26 -9.22 4.48
C PRO A 10 -16.40 -9.07 5.74
N LEU A 11 -15.30 -8.32 5.63
CA LEU A 11 -14.41 -8.06 6.76
C LEU A 11 -14.98 -6.99 7.68
N HIS A 12 -14.98 -7.24 8.98
CA HIS A 12 -15.27 -6.23 9.98
C HIS A 12 -14.05 -5.32 10.22
N PRO A 13 -14.26 -4.08 10.73
CA PRO A 13 -13.16 -3.17 11.05
C PRO A 13 -12.14 -3.75 12.04
N THR A 14 -12.61 -4.61 12.96
CA THR A 14 -11.81 -5.27 14.00
C THR A 14 -11.20 -6.60 13.56
N ASP A 15 -11.44 -7.06 12.33
CA ASP A 15 -10.85 -8.29 11.82
C ASP A 15 -9.37 -8.11 11.49
N GLN A 16 -8.58 -9.14 11.79
CA GLN A 16 -7.19 -9.27 11.38
C GLN A 16 -7.10 -10.31 10.26
N LEU A 17 -7.05 -9.85 9.02
CA LEU A 17 -6.85 -10.71 7.87
C LEU A 17 -5.42 -11.26 7.89
N CYS A 18 -5.28 -12.58 7.93
CA CYS A 18 -3.99 -13.25 7.99
C CYS A 18 -3.76 -14.11 6.76
N PHE A 19 -2.80 -13.70 5.92
CA PHE A 19 -2.33 -14.51 4.79
C PHE A 19 -1.12 -15.36 5.20
N ILE A 20 -1.37 -16.65 5.39
CA ILE A 20 -0.34 -17.67 5.59
C ILE A 20 0.26 -17.96 4.22
N HIS A 21 1.38 -17.29 3.90
CA HIS A 21 2.02 -17.37 2.59
C HIS A 21 2.99 -18.56 2.57
N ILE A 22 2.51 -19.70 2.07
CA ILE A 22 3.34 -20.87 1.83
C ILE A 22 4.27 -20.61 0.65
N MET A 23 5.53 -21.03 0.75
CA MET A 23 6.49 -20.77 -0.31
C MET A 23 6.07 -21.43 -1.64
N LYS A 24 6.17 -20.64 -2.72
CA LYS A 24 6.03 -21.08 -4.12
C LYS A 24 4.60 -21.40 -4.58
N THR A 25 3.60 -20.83 -3.92
CA THR A 25 2.17 -20.94 -4.27
C THR A 25 1.61 -19.66 -4.89
N ALA A 26 2.38 -19.01 -5.78
CA ALA A 26 2.06 -17.68 -6.36
C ALA A 26 1.82 -16.54 -5.35
N GLY A 27 2.18 -16.74 -4.08
CA GLY A 27 1.86 -15.78 -3.02
C GLY A 27 2.52 -14.40 -3.16
N SER A 28 3.58 -14.24 -3.96
CA SER A 28 4.04 -12.91 -4.35
C SER A 28 2.93 -12.14 -5.07
N THR A 29 2.38 -12.65 -6.18
CA THR A 29 1.27 -12.02 -6.93
C THR A 29 0.08 -11.75 -6.03
N PHE A 30 -0.35 -12.77 -5.29
CA PHE A 30 -1.50 -12.68 -4.40
C PHE A 30 -1.31 -11.63 -3.29
N THR A 31 -0.10 -11.49 -2.73
CA THR A 31 0.22 -10.41 -1.79
C THR A 31 -0.05 -9.02 -2.39
N ALA A 32 0.18 -8.80 -3.69
CA ALA A 32 -0.13 -7.50 -4.31
C ALA A 32 -1.62 -7.16 -4.23
N ILE A 33 -2.43 -8.17 -4.52
CA ILE A 33 -3.88 -8.07 -4.63
C ILE A 33 -4.44 -7.82 -3.23
N VAL A 34 -3.98 -8.58 -2.23
CA VAL A 34 -4.39 -8.37 -0.83
C VAL A 34 -3.90 -7.03 -0.30
N ASP A 35 -2.63 -6.65 -0.49
CA ASP A 35 -2.06 -5.40 0.00
C ASP A 35 -2.77 -4.15 -0.57
N ALA A 36 -3.40 -4.24 -1.75
CA ALA A 36 -4.15 -3.13 -2.36
C ALA A 36 -5.44 -2.77 -1.58
N ASN A 37 -5.98 -3.72 -0.81
CA ASN A 37 -7.21 -3.56 -0.03
C ASN A 37 -6.98 -3.01 1.39
N PHE A 38 -5.72 -2.70 1.75
CA PHE A 38 -5.36 -2.16 3.05
C PHE A 38 -4.48 -0.91 2.91
N ALA A 39 -4.65 0.03 3.83
CA ALA A 39 -3.73 1.16 3.94
C ALA A 39 -2.37 0.68 4.47
N VAL A 40 -1.28 1.35 4.10
CA VAL A 40 0.10 0.94 4.45
C VAL A 40 0.32 0.78 5.95
N ASP A 41 -0.28 1.67 6.76
CA ASP A 41 -0.23 1.64 8.22
C ASP A 41 -1.07 0.50 8.84
N GLN A 42 -2.00 -0.09 8.09
CA GLN A 42 -2.78 -1.26 8.48
C GLN A 42 -2.10 -2.58 8.15
N ILE A 43 -0.96 -2.56 7.43
CA ILE A 43 -0.24 -3.77 7.01
C ILE A 43 0.94 -3.99 7.94
N SER A 44 0.93 -5.10 8.67
CA SER A 44 2.05 -5.51 9.49
C SER A 44 3.26 -5.80 8.59
N PRO A 45 4.47 -5.36 8.97
CA PRO A 45 5.65 -6.02 8.43
C PRO A 45 5.61 -7.52 8.77
N PRO A 46 6.30 -8.37 8.01
CA PRO A 46 6.28 -9.79 8.31
C PRO A 46 6.85 -10.00 9.73
N PRO A 47 6.19 -10.78 10.60
CA PRO A 47 6.61 -11.07 11.98
C PRO A 47 8.09 -11.39 12.16
N SER A 48 8.71 -12.11 11.23
CA SER A 48 10.14 -12.42 11.24
C SER A 48 11.07 -11.19 11.10
N PHE A 49 10.55 -10.08 10.58
CA PHE A 49 11.25 -8.79 10.43
C PHE A 49 10.85 -7.76 11.48
N LEU A 50 9.90 -8.06 12.37
CA LEU A 50 9.45 -7.10 13.40
C LEU A 50 10.62 -6.55 14.23
N PRO A 51 11.56 -7.35 14.75
CA PRO A 51 12.66 -6.83 15.55
C PRO A 51 13.57 -5.82 14.82
N GLU A 52 13.64 -5.88 13.49
CA GLU A 52 14.50 -4.98 12.70
C GLU A 52 13.80 -3.67 12.37
N LEU A 53 12.50 -3.73 12.11
CA LEU A 53 11.69 -2.55 11.79
C LEU A 53 11.19 -1.84 13.05
N TYR A 54 11.05 -2.59 14.14
CA TYR A 54 10.60 -2.16 15.45
C TYR A 54 11.50 -2.81 16.52
N PRO A 55 12.69 -2.26 16.80
CA PRO A 55 13.62 -2.80 17.80
C PRO A 55 13.00 -3.05 19.17
N GLU A 56 11.97 -2.30 19.53
CA GLU A 56 11.19 -2.50 20.75
C GLU A 56 10.48 -3.86 20.82
N THR A 57 10.35 -4.57 19.69
CA THR A 57 9.67 -5.87 19.60
C THR A 57 10.58 -7.08 19.87
N GLU A 58 11.91 -6.91 19.88
CA GLU A 58 12.87 -8.03 19.94
C GLU A 58 12.73 -8.90 21.19
N ALA A 59 12.40 -8.28 22.33
CA ALA A 59 12.29 -8.95 23.63
C ALA A 59 10.85 -9.01 24.17
N LEU A 60 9.83 -8.75 23.34
CA LEU A 60 8.45 -8.73 23.81
C LEU A 60 7.94 -10.15 24.10
N PRO A 61 7.26 -10.37 25.25
CA PRO A 61 6.56 -11.63 25.48
C PRO A 61 5.41 -11.80 24.48
N PRO A 62 4.93 -13.03 24.22
CA PRO A 62 3.87 -13.30 23.25
C PRO A 62 2.61 -12.44 23.42
N ASN A 63 2.21 -12.13 24.66
CA ASN A 63 1.06 -11.26 24.93
C ASN A 63 1.28 -9.81 24.45
N ALA A 64 2.49 -9.27 24.61
CA ALA A 64 2.82 -7.93 24.13
C ALA A 64 2.96 -7.90 22.60
N ILE A 65 3.45 -8.98 21.98
CA ILE A 65 3.41 -9.14 20.51
C ILE A 65 1.96 -9.18 20.02
N ARG A 66 1.10 -9.96 20.69
CA ARG A 66 -0.33 -10.05 20.38
C ARG A 66 -1.01 -8.68 20.47
N GLU A 67 -0.73 -7.92 21.53
CA GLU A 67 -1.21 -6.54 21.69
C GLU A 67 -0.66 -5.64 20.58
N PHE A 68 0.63 -5.70 20.28
CA PHE A 68 1.25 -4.93 19.22
C PHE A 68 0.61 -5.19 17.84
N LEU A 69 0.31 -6.47 17.53
CA LEU A 69 -0.30 -6.85 16.26
C LEU A 69 -1.73 -6.34 16.09
N THR A 70 -2.44 -5.95 17.16
CA THR A 70 -3.79 -5.35 17.07
C THR A 70 -3.80 -4.02 16.30
N ARG A 71 -2.64 -3.37 16.13
CA ARG A 71 -2.47 -2.16 15.31
C ARG A 71 -2.67 -2.42 13.82
N PHE A 72 -2.52 -3.66 13.38
CA PHE A 72 -2.57 -4.04 11.97
C PHE A 72 -3.83 -4.85 11.66
N ARG A 73 -4.39 -4.60 10.48
CA ARG A 73 -5.52 -5.35 9.93
C ARG A 73 -5.10 -6.43 8.93
N LEU A 74 -3.92 -6.28 8.32
CA LEU A 74 -3.35 -7.29 7.43
C LEU A 74 -2.03 -7.81 8.00
N ILE A 75 -1.96 -9.11 8.24
CA ILE A 75 -0.75 -9.83 8.65
C ILE A 75 -0.43 -10.86 7.59
N ARG A 76 0.79 -10.84 7.04
CA ARG A 76 1.16 -11.73 5.93
C ARG A 76 2.65 -11.99 5.84
N GLY A 77 3.01 -13.24 5.53
CA GLY A 77 4.41 -13.62 5.37
C GLY A 77 4.61 -15.14 5.34
N HIS A 78 5.86 -15.55 5.16
CA HIS A 78 6.28 -16.94 5.30
C HIS A 78 6.33 -17.31 6.78
N ILE A 79 5.17 -17.72 7.30
CA ILE A 79 4.90 -18.03 8.70
C ILE A 79 3.95 -19.22 8.69
N THR A 80 4.11 -20.14 9.62
CA THR A 80 3.18 -21.26 9.81
C THR A 80 1.93 -20.82 10.56
N TYR A 81 0.84 -21.56 10.43
CA TYR A 81 -0.36 -21.34 11.24
C TYR A 81 -0.05 -21.43 12.74
N ALA A 82 0.73 -22.44 13.14
CA ALA A 82 1.12 -22.66 14.53
C ALA A 82 1.87 -21.47 15.16
N GLU A 83 2.72 -20.79 14.40
CA GLU A 83 3.47 -19.62 14.87
C GLU A 83 2.57 -18.39 15.03
N ILE A 84 1.66 -18.13 14.08
CA ILE A 84 0.91 -16.87 14.04
C ILE A 84 -0.40 -16.93 14.85
N ALA A 85 -1.07 -18.09 14.89
CA ALA A 85 -2.40 -18.18 15.48
C ALA A 85 -2.48 -17.74 16.95
N PRO A 86 -1.50 -18.06 17.84
CA PRO A 86 -1.50 -17.58 19.22
C PRO A 86 -1.33 -16.07 19.36
N LEU A 87 -0.82 -15.40 18.32
CA LEU A 87 -0.47 -13.97 18.33
C LEU A 87 -1.58 -13.06 17.80
N LEU A 88 -2.69 -13.62 17.31
CA LEU A 88 -3.81 -12.85 16.77
C LEU A 88 -4.99 -12.80 17.73
N THR A 89 -5.78 -11.73 17.62
CA THR A 89 -6.94 -11.49 18.51
C THR A 89 -8.26 -11.84 17.83
N ASN A 90 -8.45 -11.42 16.59
CA ASN A 90 -9.66 -11.70 15.82
C ASN A 90 -9.31 -12.08 14.36
N PRO A 91 -8.71 -13.26 14.15
CA PRO A 91 -8.13 -13.61 12.87
C PRO A 91 -9.15 -14.10 11.83
N VAL A 92 -8.94 -13.67 10.59
CA VAL A 92 -9.58 -14.21 9.39
C VAL A 92 -8.47 -14.78 8.51
N TYR A 93 -8.37 -16.10 8.43
CA TYR A 93 -7.27 -16.75 7.74
C TYR A 93 -7.57 -16.98 6.26
N LEU A 94 -6.52 -16.82 5.47
CA LEU A 94 -6.50 -17.23 4.09
C LEU A 94 -5.14 -17.79 3.67
N THR A 95 -5.12 -18.64 2.64
CA THR A 95 -3.89 -19.18 2.06
C THR A 95 -4.05 -19.55 0.58
N LEU A 96 -2.94 -19.86 -0.08
CA LEU A 96 -2.89 -20.43 -1.42
C LEU A 96 -2.11 -21.73 -1.38
N LEU A 97 -2.69 -22.77 -1.98
CA LEU A 97 -2.03 -24.04 -2.21
C LEU A 97 -1.59 -24.19 -3.68
N ARG A 98 -0.81 -25.22 -3.92
CA ARG A 98 -0.31 -25.61 -5.24
C ARG A 98 -0.18 -27.13 -5.33
N ASP A 99 -0.24 -27.69 -6.54
CA ASP A 99 0.12 -29.10 -6.74
C ASP A 99 1.50 -29.36 -6.08
N PRO A 100 1.62 -30.35 -5.19
CA PRO A 100 2.83 -30.53 -4.38
C PRO A 100 4.08 -30.78 -5.22
N VAL A 101 3.95 -31.46 -6.36
CA VAL A 101 5.05 -31.74 -7.28
C VAL A 101 5.51 -30.43 -7.94
N GLU A 102 4.56 -29.68 -8.50
CA GLU A 102 4.80 -28.36 -9.12
C GLU A 102 5.39 -27.34 -8.14
N ARG A 103 5.01 -27.41 -6.85
CA ARG A 103 5.59 -26.60 -5.77
C ARG A 103 7.06 -26.96 -5.55
N VAL A 104 7.40 -28.24 -5.43
CA VAL A 104 8.78 -28.71 -5.24
C VAL A 104 9.68 -28.31 -6.41
N ILE A 105 9.23 -28.54 -7.66
CA ILE A 105 9.97 -28.10 -8.86
C ILE A 105 10.20 -26.58 -8.83
N SER A 106 9.17 -25.82 -8.46
CA SER A 106 9.27 -24.37 -8.33
C SER A 106 10.20 -23.90 -7.22
N HIS A 107 10.33 -24.67 -6.15
CA HIS A 107 11.20 -24.35 -5.03
C HIS A 107 12.66 -24.59 -5.41
N TYR A 108 12.95 -25.75 -6.01
CA TYR A 108 14.27 -26.07 -6.55
C TYR A 108 14.75 -25.02 -7.56
N ASP A 109 13.94 -24.68 -8.57
CA ASP A 109 14.35 -23.70 -9.59
C ASP A 109 14.56 -22.30 -8.99
N PHE A 110 13.79 -21.92 -7.97
CA PHE A 110 13.96 -20.66 -7.27
C PHE A 110 15.29 -20.59 -6.51
N ILE A 111 15.65 -21.66 -5.80
CA ILE A 111 16.93 -21.74 -5.06
C ILE A 111 18.10 -21.74 -6.02
N ARG A 112 18.05 -22.58 -7.07
CA ARG A 112 19.13 -22.75 -8.05
C ARG A 112 19.51 -21.44 -8.74
N LYS A 113 18.53 -20.57 -9.03
CA LYS A 113 18.76 -19.26 -9.66
C LYS A 113 19.39 -18.20 -8.74
N GLY A 114 19.59 -18.51 -7.45
CA GLY A 114 20.32 -17.64 -6.53
C GLY A 114 19.64 -16.29 -6.28
N THR A 115 18.31 -16.26 -6.14
CA THR A 115 17.61 -15.00 -5.78
C THR A 115 18.11 -14.51 -4.43
N THR A 116 18.54 -13.25 -4.36
CA THR A 116 19.07 -12.59 -3.16
C THR A 116 18.11 -12.75 -1.98
N ILE A 117 18.58 -13.36 -0.90
CA ILE A 117 17.87 -13.48 0.38
C ILE A 117 18.33 -12.33 1.30
N PRO A 118 17.48 -11.81 2.19
CA PRO A 118 17.83 -10.78 3.16
C PRO A 118 19.11 -11.09 3.95
N SER A 119 19.81 -10.04 4.36
CA SER A 119 21.19 -10.03 4.88
C SER A 119 21.43 -10.70 6.24
N ARG A 120 20.45 -11.39 6.87
CA ARG A 120 20.70 -12.01 8.18
C ARG A 120 21.45 -13.32 8.06
N GLU A 121 22.43 -13.51 8.95
CA GLU A 121 23.32 -14.68 9.02
C GLU A 121 22.56 -16.03 9.05
N ARG A 122 21.49 -16.14 9.85
CA ARG A 122 20.65 -17.37 9.90
C ARG A 122 19.94 -17.67 8.58
N PHE A 123 19.53 -16.64 7.83
CA PHE A 123 18.96 -16.80 6.50
C PHE A 123 20.04 -17.11 5.47
N GLN A 124 21.26 -16.57 5.65
CA GLN A 124 22.40 -16.86 4.79
C GLN A 124 22.85 -18.31 4.89
N GLU A 125 22.95 -18.89 6.09
CA GLU A 125 23.37 -20.27 6.25
C GLU A 125 22.34 -21.25 5.69
N GLY A 126 21.05 -21.06 6.03
CA GLY A 126 19.97 -21.83 5.44
C GLY A 126 19.93 -21.71 3.91
N HIS A 127 20.16 -20.51 3.37
CA HIS A 127 20.26 -20.29 1.93
C HIS A 127 21.44 -21.02 1.30
N ARG A 128 22.62 -20.97 1.93
CA ARG A 128 23.84 -21.62 1.47
C ARG A 128 23.65 -23.12 1.35
N ILE A 129 23.07 -23.74 2.39
CA ILE A 129 22.75 -25.17 2.42
C ILE A 129 21.77 -25.54 1.30
N HIS A 130 20.68 -24.79 1.14
CA HIS A 130 19.72 -25.03 0.06
C HIS A 130 20.37 -24.87 -1.31
N LYS A 131 21.21 -23.83 -1.49
CA LYS A 131 21.90 -23.57 -2.75
C LYS A 131 22.92 -24.65 -3.10
N GLN A 132 23.62 -25.18 -2.10
CA GLN A 132 24.50 -26.34 -2.25
C GLN A 132 23.70 -27.58 -2.65
N ALA A 133 22.57 -27.85 -2.00
CA ALA A 133 21.72 -28.98 -2.38
C ALA A 133 21.13 -28.81 -3.80
N ALA A 134 20.80 -27.58 -4.20
CA ALA A 134 20.23 -27.28 -5.51
C ALA A 134 21.27 -27.11 -6.63
N SER A 135 22.58 -27.29 -6.36
CA SER A 135 23.59 -27.30 -7.42
C SER A 135 23.61 -28.61 -8.20
N GLY A 136 23.08 -29.68 -7.59
CA GLY A 136 22.83 -30.97 -8.24
C GLY A 136 21.52 -31.01 -9.02
N SER A 137 21.14 -32.21 -9.45
CA SER A 137 19.86 -32.50 -10.10
C SER A 137 18.67 -32.28 -9.15
N LEU A 138 17.45 -32.21 -9.71
CA LEU A 138 16.24 -32.14 -8.89
C LEU A 138 16.06 -33.38 -8.01
N LEU A 139 16.44 -34.57 -8.50
CA LEU A 139 16.40 -35.82 -7.73
C LEU A 139 17.30 -35.73 -6.50
N GLU A 140 18.57 -35.36 -6.68
CA GLU A 140 19.53 -35.18 -5.57
C GLU A 140 19.05 -34.15 -4.54
N PHE A 141 18.41 -33.07 -5.00
CA PHE A 141 17.82 -32.07 -4.11
C PHE A 141 16.66 -32.64 -3.27
N VAL A 142 15.77 -33.40 -3.90
CA VAL A 142 14.60 -34.03 -3.25
C VAL A 142 15.03 -35.12 -2.26
N GLU A 143 16.10 -35.86 -2.59
CA GLU A 143 16.64 -36.94 -1.77
C GLU A 143 17.64 -36.48 -0.72
N SER A 144 17.93 -35.18 -0.66
CA SER A 144 18.90 -34.62 0.28
C SER A 144 18.63 -35.09 1.73
N PRO A 145 19.65 -35.63 2.43
CA PRO A 145 19.50 -36.02 3.82
C PRO A 145 19.53 -34.82 4.78
N HIS A 146 19.80 -33.62 4.28
CA HIS A 146 19.99 -32.45 5.12
C HIS A 146 18.64 -31.97 5.72
N PRO A 147 18.51 -31.84 7.05
CA PRO A 147 17.23 -31.51 7.71
C PRO A 147 16.57 -30.22 7.20
N LEU A 148 17.35 -29.17 6.93
CA LEU A 148 16.80 -27.92 6.37
C LEU A 148 16.20 -28.08 4.97
N VAL A 149 16.77 -28.95 4.12
CA VAL A 149 16.24 -29.22 2.78
C VAL A 149 15.01 -30.12 2.89
N GLN A 150 15.06 -31.15 3.73
CA GLN A 150 13.90 -31.99 4.04
C GLN A 150 12.72 -31.16 4.55
N ALA A 151 12.96 -30.16 5.41
CA ALA A 151 11.91 -29.31 5.96
C ALA A 151 11.17 -28.46 4.91
N SER A 152 11.83 -28.13 3.78
CA SER A 152 11.24 -27.35 2.69
C SER A 152 10.66 -28.21 1.55
N VAL A 153 11.01 -29.50 1.51
CA VAL A 153 10.55 -30.48 0.52
C VAL A 153 9.40 -31.34 1.06
N ILE A 154 9.54 -31.97 2.23
CA ILE A 154 8.65 -33.03 2.73
C ILE A 154 7.38 -32.42 3.35
N ASN A 155 6.21 -32.81 2.81
CA ASN A 155 4.86 -32.45 3.27
C ASN A 155 4.76 -30.99 3.74
N HIS A 156 5.36 -30.11 2.95
CA HIS A 156 5.64 -28.74 3.38
C HIS A 156 4.35 -27.94 3.59
N GLN A 157 3.35 -28.09 2.71
CA GLN A 157 2.09 -27.35 2.81
C GLN A 157 1.29 -27.80 4.02
N THR A 158 1.17 -29.12 4.24
CA THR A 158 0.48 -29.72 5.39
C THR A 158 1.09 -29.24 6.69
N ARG A 159 2.43 -29.33 6.82
CA ARG A 159 3.17 -28.88 8.01
C ARG A 159 3.07 -27.38 8.27
N HIS A 160 2.80 -26.56 7.26
CA HIS A 160 2.58 -25.11 7.46
C HIS A 160 1.20 -24.78 8.03
N LEU A 161 0.26 -25.72 7.99
CA LEU A 161 -1.17 -25.48 8.26
C LEU A 161 -1.69 -26.23 9.49
N VAL A 162 -0.84 -27.00 10.16
CA VAL A 162 -1.19 -27.66 11.42
C VAL A 162 -1.31 -26.65 12.58
N PRO A 163 -2.20 -26.92 13.55
CA PRO A 163 -2.35 -26.08 14.74
C PRO A 163 -1.18 -26.25 15.74
N PRO A 164 -0.99 -25.30 16.68
CA PRO A 164 0.13 -25.32 17.63
C PRO A 164 0.20 -26.55 18.54
N ASP A 165 -0.94 -27.20 18.79
CA ASP A 165 -1.09 -28.39 19.64
C ASP A 165 -0.80 -29.70 18.91
N CYS A 166 -0.53 -29.65 17.60
CA CYS A 166 -0.15 -30.81 16.80
C CYS A 166 1.29 -31.26 17.10
N ASN A 167 1.46 -32.08 18.13
CA ASN A 167 2.75 -32.52 18.64
C ASN A 167 3.26 -33.80 17.96
N THR A 168 3.81 -33.69 16.75
CA THR A 168 4.56 -34.79 16.12
C THR A 168 5.81 -34.27 15.43
N SER A 169 6.94 -34.93 15.67
CA SER A 169 8.21 -34.64 14.98
C SER A 169 8.34 -35.43 13.67
N ASN A 170 7.48 -36.43 13.45
CA ASN A 170 7.46 -37.22 12.23
C ASN A 170 6.71 -36.48 11.11
N PRO A 171 7.39 -36.02 10.04
CA PRO A 171 6.74 -35.26 8.97
C PRO A 171 5.82 -36.11 8.07
N PHE A 172 5.73 -37.42 8.31
CA PHE A 172 4.85 -38.36 7.60
C PHE A 172 3.66 -38.83 8.44
N ASP A 173 3.52 -38.34 9.66
CA ASP A 173 2.44 -38.72 10.57
C ASP A 173 1.06 -38.35 9.97
N PRO A 174 0.15 -39.33 9.74
CA PRO A 174 -1.16 -39.06 9.16
C PRO A 174 -2.03 -38.09 9.98
N THR A 175 -1.76 -37.94 11.29
CA THR A 175 -2.48 -36.97 12.15
C THR A 175 -2.26 -35.52 11.70
N LEU A 176 -1.13 -35.23 11.03
CA LEU A 176 -0.85 -33.92 10.43
C LEU A 176 -1.89 -33.57 9.36
N LEU A 177 -2.26 -34.55 8.51
CA LEU A 177 -3.22 -34.35 7.44
C LEU A 177 -4.59 -33.99 8.00
N GLU A 178 -5.08 -34.78 8.95
CA GLU A 178 -6.41 -34.56 9.54
C GLU A 178 -6.47 -33.24 10.32
N SER A 179 -5.40 -32.88 11.03
CA SER A 179 -5.30 -31.59 11.72
C SER A 179 -5.28 -30.41 10.75
N ALA A 180 -4.54 -30.52 9.65
CA ALA A 180 -4.49 -29.49 8.61
C ALA A 180 -5.84 -29.32 7.91
N LYS A 181 -6.54 -30.40 7.57
CA LYS A 181 -7.90 -30.34 6.99
C LYS A 181 -8.88 -29.63 7.93
N ALA A 182 -8.96 -30.09 9.17
CA ALA A 182 -9.85 -29.51 10.18
C ALA A 182 -9.58 -28.02 10.42
N ASN A 183 -8.30 -27.61 10.35
CA ASN A 183 -7.93 -26.20 10.46
C ASN A 183 -8.33 -25.40 9.22
N LEU A 184 -8.04 -25.90 8.01
CA LEU A 184 -8.39 -25.25 6.75
C LEU A 184 -9.91 -25.07 6.57
N ASP A 185 -10.73 -25.96 7.12
CA ASP A 185 -12.20 -25.79 7.10
C ASP A 185 -12.67 -24.51 7.80
N ARG A 186 -11.84 -23.94 8.68
CA ARG A 186 -12.11 -22.68 9.38
C ARG A 186 -11.58 -21.46 8.64
N PHE A 187 -10.76 -21.65 7.61
CA PHE A 187 -10.22 -20.54 6.81
C PHE A 187 -11.34 -19.93 5.99
N ALA A 188 -11.34 -18.59 5.93
CA ALA A 188 -12.29 -17.85 5.12
C ALA A 188 -12.06 -18.08 3.62
N PHE A 189 -10.82 -18.32 3.21
CA PHE A 189 -10.46 -18.52 1.83
C PHE A 189 -9.24 -19.44 1.67
N VAL A 190 -9.32 -20.38 0.74
CA VAL A 190 -8.18 -21.19 0.30
C VAL A 190 -8.22 -21.25 -1.22
N GLY A 191 -7.22 -20.66 -1.89
CA GLY A 191 -7.13 -20.68 -3.35
C GLY A 191 -6.10 -21.66 -3.88
N LEU A 192 -6.12 -21.87 -5.20
CA LEU A 192 -5.23 -22.80 -5.91
C LEU A 192 -4.38 -22.04 -6.93
N THR A 193 -3.09 -22.34 -6.97
CA THR A 193 -2.16 -21.71 -7.92
C THR A 193 -2.49 -22.05 -9.37
N GLU A 194 -2.94 -23.27 -9.63
CA GLU A 194 -3.31 -23.80 -10.94
C GLU A 194 -4.59 -23.15 -11.49
N GLN A 195 -5.46 -22.68 -10.60
CA GLN A 195 -6.71 -21.97 -10.91
C GLN A 195 -6.68 -20.55 -10.35
N PHE A 196 -5.59 -19.83 -10.61
CA PHE A 196 -5.32 -18.56 -9.96
C PHE A 196 -6.38 -17.48 -10.27
N GLN A 197 -6.88 -17.39 -11.51
CA GLN A 197 -7.91 -16.41 -11.87
C GLN A 197 -9.23 -16.67 -11.14
N ASP A 198 -9.70 -17.93 -11.13
CA ASP A 198 -10.88 -18.32 -10.37
C ASP A 198 -10.69 -18.11 -8.86
N SER A 199 -9.46 -18.31 -8.36
CA SER A 199 -9.11 -18.03 -6.97
C SER A 199 -9.26 -16.54 -6.64
N ILE A 200 -8.87 -15.63 -7.54
CA ILE A 200 -9.06 -14.19 -7.36
C ILE A 200 -10.54 -13.81 -7.42
N PHE A 201 -11.32 -14.43 -8.31
CA PHE A 201 -12.76 -14.21 -8.37
C PHE A 201 -13.48 -14.68 -7.10
N LEU A 202 -13.15 -15.88 -6.61
CA LEU A 202 -13.71 -16.39 -5.37
C LEU A 202 -13.29 -15.53 -4.17
N LEU A 203 -12.05 -15.02 -4.14
CA LEU A 203 -11.58 -14.07 -3.14
C LEU A 203 -12.39 -12.77 -3.17
N ALA A 204 -12.60 -12.20 -4.36
CA ALA A 204 -13.36 -10.98 -4.57
C ALA A 204 -14.81 -11.14 -4.12
N TYR A 205 -15.44 -12.26 -4.50
CA TYR A 205 -16.79 -12.63 -4.05
C TYR A 205 -16.86 -12.80 -2.52
N THR A 206 -15.91 -13.53 -1.93
CA THR A 206 -15.83 -13.77 -0.48
C THR A 206 -15.82 -12.45 0.30
N PHE A 207 -14.94 -11.51 -0.06
CA PHE A 207 -14.74 -10.29 0.72
C PHE A 207 -15.51 -9.06 0.21
N GLY A 208 -16.20 -9.17 -0.93
CA GLY A 208 -16.81 -8.02 -1.61
C GLY A 208 -15.78 -7.06 -2.22
N TRP A 209 -14.61 -7.58 -2.62
CA TRP A 209 -13.56 -6.78 -3.25
C TRP A 209 -13.77 -6.65 -4.77
N TYR A 210 -13.02 -5.74 -5.38
CA TYR A 210 -13.04 -5.57 -6.84
C TYR A 210 -12.61 -6.88 -7.54
N PRO A 211 -13.37 -7.38 -8.53
CA PRO A 211 -13.06 -8.63 -9.23
C PRO A 211 -11.98 -8.41 -10.30
N GLU A 212 -10.71 -8.42 -9.87
CA GLU A 212 -9.58 -8.15 -10.77
C GLU A 212 -9.45 -9.23 -11.87
N THR A 213 -9.49 -8.78 -13.13
CA THR A 213 -9.28 -9.63 -14.32
C THR A 213 -7.87 -9.51 -14.87
N THR A 214 -7.12 -8.49 -14.43
CA THR A 214 -5.81 -8.15 -14.98
C THR A 214 -4.81 -7.86 -13.87
N TYR A 215 -4.00 -8.85 -13.53
CA TYR A 215 -2.90 -8.69 -12.58
C TYR A 215 -1.58 -9.11 -13.20
N GLN A 216 -0.49 -8.59 -12.65
CA GLN A 216 0.84 -8.99 -13.06
C GLN A 216 1.27 -10.27 -12.32
N SER A 217 1.49 -11.34 -13.08
CA SER A 217 2.14 -12.54 -12.55
C SER A 217 3.60 -12.25 -12.20
N LEU A 218 3.91 -12.20 -10.90
CA LEU A 218 5.27 -11.98 -10.42
C LEU A 218 6.05 -13.28 -10.29
N ARG A 219 7.34 -13.21 -10.65
CA ARG A 219 8.32 -14.31 -10.46
C ARG A 219 7.95 -15.60 -11.20
N VAL A 220 7.32 -15.47 -12.38
CA VAL A 220 7.06 -16.60 -13.27
C VAL A 220 8.32 -16.95 -14.05
N ASN A 221 8.71 -18.23 -14.02
CA ASN A 221 9.70 -18.77 -14.93
C ASN A 221 9.01 -19.66 -15.97
N PRO A 222 8.78 -19.19 -17.21
CA PRO A 222 8.14 -20.00 -18.24
C PRO A 222 9.03 -21.15 -18.73
N LYS A 223 10.36 -21.05 -18.57
CA LYS A 223 11.33 -22.09 -18.96
C LYS A 223 11.59 -23.11 -17.85
N ARG A 224 10.82 -23.08 -16.76
CA ARG A 224 10.95 -24.07 -15.69
C ARG A 224 10.38 -25.40 -16.18
N PRO A 225 11.03 -26.56 -15.90
CA PRO A 225 10.42 -27.85 -16.15
C PRO A 225 9.06 -27.94 -15.43
N LYS A 226 8.13 -28.64 -16.06
CA LYS A 226 6.82 -28.99 -15.50
C LYS A 226 6.86 -30.43 -15.02
N LYS A 227 5.84 -30.82 -14.26
CA LYS A 227 5.63 -32.21 -13.82
C LYS A 227 5.71 -33.23 -14.97
N ALA A 228 5.22 -32.88 -16.16
CA ALA A 228 5.23 -33.73 -17.34
C ALA A 228 6.64 -33.96 -17.94
N ASP A 229 7.62 -33.12 -17.60
CA ASP A 229 8.99 -33.20 -18.12
C ASP A 229 9.91 -34.04 -17.22
N LEU A 230 9.42 -34.53 -16.08
CA LEU A 230 10.23 -35.26 -15.09
C LEU A 230 10.43 -36.73 -15.48
N SER A 231 11.58 -37.29 -15.11
CA SER A 231 11.78 -38.74 -15.16
C SER A 231 10.83 -39.46 -14.17
N PRO A 232 10.41 -40.71 -14.46
CA PRO A 232 9.57 -41.48 -13.54
C PRO A 232 10.17 -41.61 -12.14
N GLU A 233 11.48 -41.76 -12.04
CA GLU A 233 12.23 -41.84 -10.79
C GLU A 233 12.12 -40.54 -9.97
N THR A 234 12.39 -39.39 -10.60
CA THR A 234 12.28 -38.09 -9.92
C THR A 234 10.86 -37.80 -9.47
N LEU A 235 9.87 -38.13 -10.30
CA LEU A 235 8.47 -37.97 -9.95
C LEU A 235 8.09 -38.85 -8.75
N ALA A 236 8.51 -40.12 -8.74
CA ALA A 236 8.24 -41.05 -7.64
C ALA A 236 8.86 -40.56 -6.32
N ALA A 237 10.11 -40.12 -6.34
CA ALA A 237 10.80 -39.59 -5.15
C ALA A 237 10.09 -38.36 -4.55
N ILE A 238 9.56 -37.47 -5.40
CA ILE A 238 8.79 -36.30 -4.94
C ILE A 238 7.45 -36.75 -4.35
N VAL A 239 6.72 -37.64 -5.03
CA VAL A 239 5.41 -38.14 -4.58
C VAL A 239 5.52 -38.85 -3.23
N GLU A 240 6.50 -39.73 -3.07
CA GLU A 240 6.77 -40.45 -1.82
C GLU A 240 6.96 -39.49 -0.63
N ARG A 241 7.69 -38.39 -0.84
CA ARG A 241 7.97 -37.38 0.19
C ARG A 241 6.83 -36.39 0.44
N ASN A 242 5.77 -36.42 -0.36
CA ASN A 242 4.69 -35.42 -0.33
C ASN A 242 3.30 -36.06 -0.27
N GLN A 243 3.16 -37.29 0.23
CA GLN A 243 1.88 -38.00 0.28
C GLN A 243 0.79 -37.22 1.04
N LEU A 244 1.13 -36.57 2.16
CA LEU A 244 0.16 -35.79 2.93
C LEU A 244 -0.22 -34.51 2.19
N ASP A 245 0.74 -33.82 1.56
CA ASP A 245 0.47 -32.64 0.74
C ASP A 245 -0.43 -32.98 -0.46
N ILE A 246 -0.27 -34.15 -1.07
CA ILE A 246 -1.11 -34.61 -2.19
C ILE A 246 -2.54 -34.86 -1.70
N ALA A 247 -2.70 -35.58 -0.59
CA ALA A 247 -4.01 -35.83 0.00
C ALA A 247 -4.71 -34.53 0.43
N LEU A 248 -3.97 -33.58 1.03
CA LEU A 248 -4.48 -32.28 1.43
C LEU A 248 -4.89 -31.43 0.21
N TYR A 249 -4.06 -31.41 -0.84
CA TYR A 249 -4.34 -30.66 -2.05
C TYR A 249 -5.62 -31.17 -2.74
N ASN A 250 -5.77 -32.49 -2.89
CA ASN A 250 -6.97 -33.08 -3.48
C ASN A 250 -8.24 -32.72 -2.68
N TYR A 251 -8.17 -32.81 -1.35
CA TYR A 251 -9.27 -32.40 -0.47
C TYR A 251 -9.68 -30.94 -0.69
N ILE A 252 -8.70 -30.03 -0.75
CA ILE A 252 -8.96 -28.61 -0.97
C ILE A 252 -9.43 -28.32 -2.39
N GLN A 253 -8.95 -29.07 -3.39
CA GLN A 253 -9.42 -28.93 -4.76
C GLN A 253 -10.92 -29.24 -4.87
N GLU A 254 -11.40 -30.33 -4.27
CA GLU A 254 -12.82 -30.65 -4.24
C GLU A 254 -13.66 -29.55 -3.57
N ARG A 255 -13.20 -29.06 -2.40
CA ARG A 255 -13.86 -27.94 -1.70
C ARG A 255 -13.87 -26.66 -2.54
N PHE A 256 -12.76 -26.34 -3.20
CA PHE A 256 -12.64 -25.15 -4.03
C PHE A 256 -13.64 -25.18 -5.20
N GLU A 257 -13.77 -26.31 -5.89
CA GLU A 257 -14.73 -26.49 -6.97
C GLU A 257 -16.19 -26.36 -6.49
N GLN A 258 -16.50 -26.90 -5.30
CA GLN A 258 -17.83 -26.74 -4.70
C GLN A 258 -18.14 -25.27 -4.42
N GLN A 259 -17.20 -24.53 -3.82
CA GLN A 259 -17.36 -23.11 -3.53
C GLN A 259 -17.48 -22.29 -4.81
N ARG A 260 -16.64 -22.59 -5.82
CA ARG A 260 -16.68 -21.96 -7.13
C ARG A 260 -18.02 -22.18 -7.81
N SER A 261 -18.54 -23.42 -7.85
CA SER A 261 -19.85 -23.69 -8.44
C SER A 261 -20.96 -22.95 -7.70
N GLN A 262 -20.97 -22.99 -6.38
CA GLN A 262 -21.98 -22.30 -5.58
C GLN A 262 -21.98 -20.78 -5.83
N MET A 263 -20.80 -20.17 -5.92
CA MET A 263 -20.67 -18.75 -6.30
C MET A 263 -21.29 -18.51 -7.68
N ILE A 264 -20.94 -19.31 -8.68
CA ILE A 264 -21.44 -19.17 -10.06
C ILE A 264 -22.97 -19.32 -10.10
N ASP A 265 -23.51 -20.34 -9.45
CA ASP A 265 -24.95 -20.61 -9.41
C ASP A 265 -25.70 -19.44 -8.75
N THR A 266 -25.13 -18.89 -7.67
CA THR A 266 -25.68 -17.71 -6.99
C THR A 266 -25.65 -16.48 -7.90
N LEU A 267 -24.54 -16.23 -8.59
CA LEU A 267 -24.40 -15.10 -9.52
C LEU A 267 -25.37 -15.21 -10.71
N ILE A 268 -25.54 -16.40 -11.29
CA ILE A 268 -26.50 -16.64 -12.38
C ILE A 268 -27.93 -16.37 -11.89
N ALA A 269 -28.29 -16.88 -10.71
CA ALA A 269 -29.62 -16.67 -10.13
C ALA A 269 -29.88 -15.18 -9.80
N THR A 270 -28.85 -14.45 -9.36
CA THR A 270 -28.95 -13.03 -8.98
C THR A 270 -29.03 -12.11 -10.22
N TYR A 271 -28.36 -12.48 -11.32
CA TYR A 271 -28.24 -11.64 -12.53
C TYR A 271 -28.69 -12.37 -13.81
N PRO A 272 -29.95 -12.82 -13.91
CA PRO A 272 -30.41 -13.66 -15.02
C PRO A 272 -30.33 -12.97 -16.39
N ALA A 273 -30.48 -11.64 -16.43
CA ALA A 273 -30.33 -10.86 -17.65
C ALA A 273 -28.89 -10.86 -18.18
N LEU A 274 -27.89 -10.91 -17.29
CA LEU A 274 -26.47 -10.94 -17.63
C LEU A 274 -25.94 -12.36 -17.83
N SER A 275 -26.70 -13.40 -17.48
CA SER A 275 -26.28 -14.79 -17.62
C SER A 275 -26.74 -15.46 -18.92
N GLN A 276 -27.36 -14.71 -19.85
CA GLN A 276 -27.70 -15.24 -21.16
C GLN A 276 -26.41 -15.65 -21.90
N SER A 277 -26.39 -16.87 -22.44
CA SER A 277 -25.22 -17.46 -23.11
C SER A 277 -23.95 -17.51 -22.25
N PHE A 278 -24.09 -17.63 -20.93
CA PHE A 278 -22.98 -17.67 -19.99
C PHE A 278 -22.17 -18.98 -20.10
N ASP A 279 -20.86 -18.86 -20.30
CA ASP A 279 -19.92 -19.97 -20.21
C ASP A 279 -19.24 -20.00 -18.83
N ARG A 280 -19.48 -21.08 -18.07
CA ARG A 280 -18.88 -21.31 -16.73
C ARG A 280 -17.36 -21.33 -16.73
N SER A 281 -16.73 -21.57 -17.88
CA SER A 281 -15.27 -21.63 -18.02
C SER A 281 -14.66 -20.30 -18.46
N SER A 282 -15.47 -19.33 -18.90
CA SER A 282 -15.01 -18.03 -19.41
C SER A 282 -14.77 -17.04 -18.28
N PRO A 283 -13.51 -16.58 -18.07
CA PRO A 283 -13.24 -15.57 -17.05
C PRO A 283 -13.93 -14.23 -17.33
N ALA A 284 -14.14 -13.90 -18.60
CA ALA A 284 -14.83 -12.68 -19.01
C ALA A 284 -16.31 -12.71 -18.63
N ASP A 285 -16.96 -13.87 -18.80
CA ASP A 285 -18.36 -14.06 -18.39
C ASP A 285 -18.52 -14.00 -16.88
N LEU A 286 -17.60 -14.62 -16.13
CA LEU A 286 -17.57 -14.52 -14.68
C LEU A 286 -17.40 -13.07 -14.21
N ALA A 287 -16.44 -12.35 -14.79
CA ALA A 287 -16.21 -10.94 -14.46
C ALA A 287 -17.46 -10.08 -14.72
N ARG A 288 -18.21 -10.35 -15.80
CA ARG A 288 -19.46 -9.66 -16.12
C ARG A 288 -20.54 -9.82 -15.05
N LEU A 289 -20.62 -10.98 -14.39
CA LEU A 289 -21.56 -11.20 -13.27
C LEU A 289 -21.01 -10.68 -11.93
N LEU A 290 -19.70 -10.75 -11.73
CA LEU A 290 -19.05 -10.26 -10.50
C LEU A 290 -19.05 -8.75 -10.40
N GLN A 291 -19.00 -8.03 -11.52
CA GLN A 291 -18.98 -6.57 -11.55
C GLN A 291 -20.21 -5.93 -10.84
N PRO A 292 -21.47 -6.25 -11.19
CA PRO A 292 -22.63 -5.71 -10.47
C PRO A 292 -22.73 -6.26 -9.04
N HIS A 293 -22.25 -7.48 -8.78
CA HIS A 293 -22.19 -8.02 -7.41
C HIS A 293 -21.25 -7.26 -6.50
N TYR A 294 -20.07 -6.88 -7.01
CA TYR A 294 -19.17 -5.97 -6.33
C TYR A 294 -19.82 -4.60 -6.10
N GLU A 295 -20.57 -4.06 -7.07
CA GLU A 295 -21.29 -2.80 -6.89
C GLU A 295 -22.30 -2.87 -5.75
N GLN A 296 -23.13 -3.91 -5.69
CA GLN A 296 -24.08 -4.11 -4.58
C GLN A 296 -23.39 -4.24 -3.21
N ARG A 297 -22.18 -4.80 -3.20
CA ARG A 297 -21.38 -5.04 -1.98
C ARG A 297 -20.35 -3.95 -1.72
N TYR A 298 -20.35 -2.88 -2.51
CA TYR A 298 -19.39 -1.80 -2.33
C TYR A 298 -19.54 -1.23 -0.91
N PRO A 299 -18.44 -1.05 -0.15
CA PRO A 299 -18.53 -0.67 1.25
C PRO A 299 -19.40 0.58 1.44
N THR A 300 -20.43 0.48 2.28
CA THR A 300 -21.26 1.63 2.67
C THR A 300 -20.38 2.61 3.42
N THR A 301 -19.83 3.58 2.70
CA THR A 301 -18.95 4.61 3.22
C THR A 301 -19.66 5.95 3.15
N THR A 302 -19.41 6.81 4.15
CA THR A 302 -19.93 8.18 4.11
C THR A 302 -19.40 8.88 2.87
N PRO A 303 -20.26 9.43 2.00
CA PRO A 303 -19.81 10.12 0.81
C PRO A 303 -18.85 11.25 1.17
N VAL A 304 -17.71 11.31 0.46
CA VAL A 304 -16.64 12.27 0.73
C VAL A 304 -16.75 13.48 -0.19
N ARG A 305 -16.55 14.67 0.38
CA ARG A 305 -16.47 15.94 -0.37
C ARG A 305 -15.04 16.32 -0.74
N SER A 306 -14.06 15.70 -0.10
CA SER A 306 -12.64 15.89 -0.38
C SER A 306 -11.92 14.56 -0.21
N LEU A 307 -10.97 14.28 -1.09
CA LEU A 307 -10.16 13.08 -1.05
C LEU A 307 -8.73 13.43 -1.45
N ASP A 308 -7.79 12.74 -0.84
CA ASP A 308 -6.39 12.83 -1.20
C ASP A 308 -5.73 11.46 -1.09
N LEU A 309 -5.43 10.91 -2.25
CA LEU A 309 -4.80 9.62 -2.41
C LEU A 309 -3.32 9.86 -2.74
N ASP A 310 -2.45 9.62 -1.77
CA ASP A 310 -1.00 9.50 -1.95
C ASP A 310 -0.55 8.04 -2.13
N PHE A 311 -1.53 7.16 -2.38
CA PHE A 311 -1.40 5.71 -2.53
C PHE A 311 -0.91 4.96 -1.28
N ARG A 312 -0.88 5.62 -0.12
CA ARG A 312 -0.77 4.93 1.18
C ARG A 312 -2.09 4.30 1.58
N GLN A 313 -3.21 4.87 1.14
CA GLN A 313 -4.55 4.36 1.39
C GLN A 313 -4.79 3.04 0.61
N ALA A 314 -5.81 2.29 1.02
CA ALA A 314 -6.40 1.26 0.17
C ALA A 314 -7.05 1.91 -1.06
N ILE A 315 -7.05 1.22 -2.20
CA ILE A 315 -7.73 1.70 -3.41
C ILE A 315 -8.65 0.59 -3.93
N SER A 316 -9.82 0.99 -4.43
CA SER A 316 -10.76 0.12 -5.13
C SER A 316 -10.75 0.46 -6.62
N GLY A 317 -10.81 -0.58 -7.47
CA GLY A 317 -10.63 -0.47 -8.91
C GLY A 317 -9.53 -1.39 -9.42
N ALA A 318 -9.12 -1.22 -10.68
CA ALA A 318 -8.21 -2.11 -11.38
C ALA A 318 -7.07 -1.36 -12.09
N GLY A 319 -6.09 -2.13 -12.59
CA GLY A 319 -5.03 -1.62 -13.45
C GLY A 319 -3.97 -0.81 -12.71
N TRP A 320 -3.70 -1.14 -11.44
CA TRP A 320 -2.67 -0.51 -10.63
C TRP A 320 -1.60 -1.52 -10.22
N HIS A 321 -0.34 -1.21 -10.51
CA HIS A 321 0.78 -1.95 -9.97
C HIS A 321 0.92 -1.72 -8.45
N ARG A 322 1.78 -2.54 -7.83
CA ARG A 322 2.13 -2.38 -6.41
C ARG A 322 2.69 -1.00 -6.12
N ARG A 323 2.53 -0.58 -4.86
CA ARG A 323 3.26 0.57 -4.31
C ARG A 323 4.76 0.37 -4.50
N ASN A 324 5.47 1.45 -4.79
CA ASN A 324 6.93 1.43 -4.78
C ASN A 324 7.46 1.22 -3.35
N GLY A 325 8.57 0.50 -3.23
CA GLY A 325 9.26 0.31 -1.95
C GLY A 325 9.65 -1.14 -1.67
N ASP A 326 10.47 -1.30 -0.65
CA ASP A 326 10.96 -2.60 -0.19
C ASP A 326 9.83 -3.36 0.54
N CYS A 327 9.97 -4.69 0.73
CA CYS A 327 8.99 -5.52 1.46
C CYS A 327 7.54 -5.50 0.92
N ASN A 328 7.39 -5.41 -0.42
CA ASN A 328 6.12 -5.23 -1.15
C ASN A 328 5.49 -3.83 -1.02
N GLY A 329 6.31 -2.77 -1.01
CA GLY A 329 5.80 -1.40 -1.08
C GLY A 329 5.41 -0.80 0.27
N LEU A 330 5.95 -1.33 1.36
CA LEU A 330 5.75 -0.84 2.73
C LEU A 330 6.96 0.01 3.13
N LYS A 331 7.01 1.25 2.68
CA LYS A 331 7.87 2.27 3.30
C LYS A 331 7.01 3.16 4.18
N PRO A 332 7.06 3.04 5.53
CA PRO A 332 6.33 3.94 6.42
C PRO A 332 6.70 5.41 6.17
N SER A 333 7.96 5.68 5.82
CA SER A 333 8.49 6.99 5.44
C SER A 333 9.06 6.99 4.02
N GLY A 334 8.81 8.06 3.25
CA GLY A 334 9.28 8.22 1.87
C GLY A 334 8.15 8.45 0.85
N ASP A 335 8.55 8.76 -0.39
CA ASP A 335 7.62 9.01 -1.50
C ASP A 335 6.96 7.70 -1.95
N VAL A 336 5.64 7.60 -1.81
CA VAL A 336 4.82 6.49 -2.34
C VAL A 336 4.21 6.89 -3.68
N PHE A 337 4.20 5.95 -4.62
CA PHE A 337 3.61 6.08 -5.95
C PHE A 337 3.17 4.71 -6.46
N ARG A 338 2.31 4.71 -7.48
CA ARG A 338 1.91 3.50 -8.22
C ARG A 338 1.98 3.75 -9.73
N TRP A 339 2.46 2.74 -10.45
CA TRP A 339 2.34 2.72 -11.90
C TRP A 339 0.96 2.21 -12.31
N THR A 340 0.38 2.78 -13.37
CA THR A 340 -0.74 2.17 -14.09
C THR A 340 -0.27 0.99 -14.92
N GLY A 341 -1.13 -0.01 -15.10
CA GLY A 341 -0.86 -1.23 -15.86
C GLY A 341 -1.35 -2.50 -15.15
N PRO A 342 -1.22 -3.69 -15.78
CA PRO A 342 -0.55 -3.94 -17.06
C PRO A 342 -1.40 -3.58 -18.30
N SER A 343 -2.69 -3.35 -18.14
CA SER A 343 -3.58 -2.84 -19.19
C SER A 343 -3.39 -1.33 -19.42
N PRO A 344 -3.72 -0.78 -20.60
CA PRO A 344 -3.79 0.67 -20.83
C PRO A 344 -4.89 1.40 -20.04
N VAL A 345 -5.66 0.67 -19.22
CA VAL A 345 -6.78 1.20 -18.44
C VAL A 345 -6.55 0.96 -16.96
N SER A 346 -6.72 2.01 -16.17
CA SER A 346 -6.77 1.95 -14.70
C SER A 346 -8.04 2.63 -14.20
N THR A 347 -8.65 2.10 -13.16
CA THR A 347 -9.88 2.65 -12.58
C THR A 347 -9.75 2.91 -11.08
N LEU A 348 -10.49 3.89 -10.59
CA LEU A 348 -10.68 4.14 -9.17
C LEU A 348 -12.17 4.32 -8.88
N ASP A 349 -12.67 3.57 -7.90
CA ASP A 349 -14.04 3.64 -7.44
C ASP A 349 -14.09 4.43 -6.13
N LEU A 350 -14.68 5.63 -6.18
CA LEU A 350 -14.62 6.62 -5.12
C LEU A 350 -16.01 6.99 -4.61
N PRO A 351 -16.26 6.99 -3.28
CA PRO A 351 -17.57 7.31 -2.71
C PRO A 351 -17.77 8.84 -2.64
N LEU A 352 -17.84 9.52 -3.79
CA LEU A 352 -17.96 10.98 -3.83
C LEU A 352 -19.37 11.46 -3.45
N ALA A 353 -19.47 12.59 -2.75
CA ALA A 353 -20.74 13.25 -2.46
C ALA A 353 -21.44 13.73 -3.74
N LEU A 354 -22.75 13.55 -3.85
CA LEU A 354 -23.49 13.76 -5.11
C LEU A 354 -23.97 15.20 -5.34
N ASP A 355 -23.71 16.12 -4.41
CA ASP A 355 -24.34 17.44 -4.35
C ASP A 355 -23.43 18.61 -4.75
N THR A 356 -22.21 18.31 -5.20
CA THR A 356 -21.22 19.33 -5.59
C THR A 356 -20.44 18.91 -6.82
N ASP A 357 -19.99 19.91 -7.58
CA ASP A 357 -18.93 19.72 -8.57
C ASP A 357 -17.60 19.51 -7.84
N PHE A 358 -16.68 18.77 -8.46
CA PHE A 358 -15.35 18.52 -7.91
C PHE A 358 -14.26 19.05 -8.83
N THR A 359 -13.19 19.59 -8.24
CA THR A 359 -11.91 19.74 -8.92
C THR A 359 -11.09 18.47 -8.70
N LEU A 360 -10.73 17.81 -9.79
CA LEU A 360 -9.78 16.70 -9.83
C LEU A 360 -8.38 17.25 -10.13
N LYS A 361 -7.40 16.91 -9.30
CA LYS A 361 -5.98 17.21 -9.54
C LYS A 361 -5.19 15.91 -9.49
N VAL A 362 -4.48 15.58 -10.56
CA VAL A 362 -3.66 14.37 -10.68
C VAL A 362 -2.19 14.74 -10.80
N HIS A 363 -1.36 14.12 -9.98
CA HIS A 363 0.07 14.33 -9.97
C HIS A 363 0.78 13.10 -10.52
N ILE A 364 1.30 13.23 -11.74
CA ILE A 364 2.05 12.20 -12.46
C ILE A 364 3.51 12.60 -12.39
N ASN A 365 4.33 11.88 -11.62
CA ASN A 365 5.74 12.21 -11.46
C ASN A 365 6.60 11.71 -12.63
N ASN A 366 6.15 10.66 -13.31
CA ASN A 366 6.85 10.00 -14.39
C ASN A 366 5.85 9.34 -15.35
N ALA A 367 6.24 9.14 -16.60
CA ALA A 367 5.49 8.43 -17.60
C ALA A 367 6.41 7.47 -18.36
N ALA A 368 5.84 6.37 -18.83
CA ALA A 368 6.55 5.40 -19.65
C ALA A 368 7.16 6.05 -20.90
N SER A 369 6.44 6.99 -21.52
CA SER A 369 7.00 7.88 -22.53
C SER A 369 6.20 9.20 -22.57
N PRO A 370 6.74 10.27 -23.15
CA PRO A 370 5.99 11.51 -23.36
C PRO A 370 4.70 11.32 -24.16
N GLU A 371 4.69 10.41 -25.13
CA GLU A 371 3.52 10.10 -25.96
C GLU A 371 2.42 9.40 -25.14
N ILE A 372 2.80 8.53 -24.22
CA ILE A 372 1.86 7.86 -23.30
C ILE A 372 1.25 8.86 -22.31
N LEU A 373 2.03 9.86 -21.86
CA LEU A 373 1.48 10.95 -21.06
C LEU A 373 0.49 11.81 -21.87
N ALA A 374 0.85 12.13 -23.11
CA ALA A 374 0.01 12.93 -24.01
C ALA A 374 -1.28 12.21 -24.42
N SER A 375 -1.31 10.87 -24.39
CA SER A 375 -2.48 10.06 -24.75
C SER A 375 -3.48 9.88 -23.60
N LEU A 376 -3.16 10.38 -22.39
CA LEU A 376 -4.01 10.24 -21.21
C LEU A 376 -5.39 10.86 -21.43
N ARG A 377 -6.42 10.01 -21.31
CA ARG A 377 -7.82 10.40 -21.23
C ARG A 377 -8.38 10.01 -19.86
N VAL A 378 -9.26 10.86 -19.33
CA VAL A 378 -9.94 10.60 -18.06
C VAL A 378 -11.44 10.68 -18.27
N ASP A 379 -12.15 9.68 -17.76
CA ASP A 379 -13.60 9.62 -17.73
C ASP A 379 -14.07 9.49 -16.28
N ALA A 380 -15.20 10.11 -15.93
CA ALA A 380 -15.95 9.82 -14.71
C ALA A 380 -17.29 9.21 -15.09
N ASN A 381 -17.60 8.03 -14.57
CA ASN A 381 -18.83 7.29 -14.89
C ASN A 381 -19.09 7.24 -16.41
N GLU A 382 -18.04 6.91 -17.17
CA GLU A 382 -18.06 6.78 -18.65
C GLU A 382 -18.28 8.10 -19.41
N GLN A 383 -18.31 9.25 -18.72
CA GLN A 383 -18.34 10.57 -19.33
C GLN A 383 -16.93 11.18 -19.37
N PRO A 384 -16.42 11.59 -20.54
CA PRO A 384 -15.10 12.21 -20.66
C PRO A 384 -14.98 13.50 -19.85
N ILE A 385 -13.83 13.69 -19.20
CA ILE A 385 -13.49 14.90 -18.45
C ILE A 385 -12.29 15.57 -19.10
N ALA A 386 -12.41 16.87 -19.37
CA ALA A 386 -11.33 17.66 -19.93
C ALA A 386 -10.21 17.89 -18.90
N LEU A 387 -9.02 17.36 -19.18
CA LEU A 387 -7.80 17.61 -18.41
C LEU A 387 -7.07 18.83 -18.98
N HIS A 388 -6.57 19.68 -18.08
CA HIS A 388 -5.75 20.83 -18.40
C HIS A 388 -4.41 20.76 -17.64
N PRO A 389 -3.27 21.01 -18.30
CA PRO A 389 -1.97 21.05 -17.62
C PRO A 389 -1.89 22.26 -16.68
N LEU A 390 -1.59 21.99 -15.41
CA LEU A 390 -1.31 23.01 -14.41
C LEU A 390 0.20 23.25 -14.28
N VAL A 391 0.99 22.17 -14.20
CA VAL A 391 2.45 22.23 -14.09
C VAL A 391 3.07 21.16 -14.98
N LYS A 392 4.03 21.55 -15.83
CA LYS A 392 4.87 20.61 -16.59
C LYS A 392 6.07 20.20 -15.75
N LEU A 393 6.28 18.90 -15.59
CA LEU A 393 7.45 18.34 -14.92
C LEU A 393 8.41 17.75 -15.96
N LYS A 394 9.64 17.44 -15.57
CA LYS A 394 10.66 16.90 -16.48
C LYS A 394 10.21 15.62 -17.20
N GLN A 395 9.52 14.73 -16.50
CA GLN A 395 9.05 13.43 -17.02
C GLN A 395 7.55 13.18 -16.74
N GLY A 396 6.83 14.22 -16.32
CA GLY A 396 5.46 14.09 -15.83
C GLY A 396 4.71 15.40 -15.90
N ALA A 397 3.55 15.46 -15.25
CA ALA A 397 2.73 16.66 -15.18
C ALA A 397 1.82 16.64 -13.95
N ILE A 398 1.40 17.84 -13.54
CA ILE A 398 0.22 18.03 -12.71
C ILE A 398 -0.89 18.49 -13.64
N LEU A 399 -1.98 17.72 -13.68
CA LEU A 399 -3.14 17.99 -14.53
C LEU A 399 -4.35 18.25 -13.63
N GLN A 400 -5.26 19.10 -14.09
CA GLN A 400 -6.49 19.46 -13.39
C GLN A 400 -7.70 19.31 -14.30
N ALA A 401 -8.83 18.94 -13.72
CA ALA A 401 -10.12 18.80 -14.38
C ALA A 401 -11.25 19.22 -13.43
N THR A 402 -12.42 19.56 -13.98
CA THR A 402 -13.66 19.72 -13.22
C THR A 402 -14.58 18.54 -13.51
N ILE A 403 -15.07 17.86 -12.47
CA ILE A 403 -16.07 16.80 -12.56
C ILE A 403 -17.42 17.39 -12.17
N PRO A 404 -18.38 17.53 -13.10
CA PRO A 404 -19.71 18.05 -12.79
C PRO A 404 -20.47 17.11 -11.85
N LYS A 405 -21.26 17.65 -10.93
CA LYS A 405 -22.15 16.88 -10.04
C LYS A 405 -23.08 15.93 -10.79
N ALA A 406 -23.51 16.33 -11.99
CA ALA A 406 -24.38 15.52 -12.85
C ALA A 406 -23.67 14.26 -13.38
N VAL A 407 -22.33 14.27 -13.47
CA VAL A 407 -21.52 13.10 -13.84
C VAL A 407 -21.28 12.20 -12.64
N VAL A 408 -21.17 12.78 -11.44
CA VAL A 408 -21.02 12.06 -10.16
C VAL A 408 -22.29 11.29 -9.80
N ALA A 409 -23.46 11.93 -9.94
CA ALA A 409 -24.77 11.38 -9.60
C ALA A 409 -25.28 10.39 -10.65
N VAL A 410 -24.87 9.11 -10.51
CA VAL A 410 -25.36 7.99 -11.32
C VAL A 410 -25.93 6.89 -10.43
N ASP A 411 -26.61 5.91 -11.03
CA ASP A 411 -27.13 4.71 -10.35
C ASP A 411 -26.01 3.70 -10.03
N ARG A 412 -25.00 4.15 -9.27
CA ARG A 412 -23.89 3.35 -8.71
C ARG A 412 -23.53 3.89 -7.33
N PRO A 413 -23.02 3.05 -6.41
CA PRO A 413 -22.65 3.48 -5.06
C PRO A 413 -21.36 4.30 -4.99
N PHE A 414 -20.70 4.53 -6.12
CA PHE A 414 -19.45 5.27 -6.23
C PHE A 414 -19.35 5.99 -7.58
N THR A 415 -18.46 6.98 -7.66
CA THR A 415 -17.97 7.55 -8.91
C THR A 415 -16.76 6.75 -9.37
N ARG A 416 -16.83 6.17 -10.57
CA ARG A 416 -15.69 5.51 -11.21
C ARG A 416 -14.89 6.50 -12.04
N LEU A 417 -13.67 6.79 -11.61
CA LEU A 417 -12.68 7.45 -12.46
C LEU A 417 -11.97 6.41 -13.31
N ARG A 418 -11.86 6.64 -14.61
CA ARG A 418 -11.11 5.79 -15.55
C ARG A 418 -9.98 6.61 -16.15
N PHE A 419 -8.76 6.11 -16.02
CA PHE A 419 -7.55 6.65 -16.66
C PHE A 419 -7.18 5.73 -17.81
N THR A 420 -7.21 6.25 -19.04
CA THR A 420 -6.90 5.49 -20.24
C THR A 420 -5.68 6.09 -20.92
N VAL A 421 -4.67 5.27 -21.20
CA VAL A 421 -3.57 5.59 -22.13
C VAL A 421 -3.70 4.76 -23.39
N ASP A 422 -2.99 5.12 -24.45
CA ASP A 422 -2.97 4.39 -25.72
C ASP A 422 -2.26 3.03 -25.61
N ARG A 423 -1.22 2.94 -24.79
CA ARG A 423 -0.42 1.72 -24.59
C ARG A 423 0.33 1.70 -23.26
N THR A 424 0.81 0.52 -22.89
CA THR A 424 1.78 0.30 -21.79
C THR A 424 3.06 -0.30 -22.34
N ILE A 425 4.20 -0.07 -21.69
CA ILE A 425 5.49 -0.66 -22.08
C ILE A 425 6.18 -1.36 -20.90
N PRO A 426 6.91 -2.46 -21.15
CA PRO A 426 7.70 -3.12 -20.10
C PRO A 426 8.70 -2.18 -19.40
N LEU A 427 8.69 -2.16 -18.07
CA LEU A 427 9.50 -1.28 -17.24
C LEU A 427 11.01 -1.55 -17.40
N ASN A 428 11.41 -2.77 -17.73
CA ASN A 428 12.80 -3.12 -17.99
C ASN A 428 13.39 -2.36 -19.18
N ILE A 429 12.56 -1.98 -20.16
CA ILE A 429 12.96 -1.11 -21.27
C ILE A 429 13.30 0.30 -20.75
N LEU A 430 12.64 0.74 -19.67
CA LEU A 430 12.83 2.06 -19.07
C LEU A 430 13.94 2.10 -18.03
N SER A 431 14.03 1.08 -17.19
CA SER A 431 14.98 1.04 -16.06
C SER A 431 16.32 0.38 -16.43
N GLY A 432 16.41 -0.30 -17.57
CA GLY A 432 17.55 -1.14 -17.93
C GLY A 432 17.69 -2.40 -17.06
N ASN A 433 16.77 -2.63 -16.13
CA ASN A 433 16.78 -3.79 -15.24
C ASN A 433 15.97 -4.93 -15.87
N GLU A 434 16.66 -5.94 -16.41
CA GLU A 434 16.05 -7.10 -17.07
C GLU A 434 15.01 -7.85 -16.23
N THR A 435 15.06 -7.70 -14.90
CA THR A 435 14.12 -8.38 -13.99
C THR A 435 12.77 -7.67 -13.84
N GLN A 436 12.65 -6.42 -14.28
CA GLN A 436 11.43 -5.60 -14.15
C GLN A 436 10.54 -5.65 -15.40
N THR A 437 9.98 -6.81 -15.73
CA THR A 437 9.22 -6.99 -16.98
C THR A 437 7.78 -6.46 -16.95
N GLN A 438 7.36 -5.76 -15.89
CA GLN A 438 6.01 -5.20 -15.76
C GLN A 438 5.71 -4.16 -16.82
N SER A 439 4.63 -4.34 -17.60
CA SER A 439 4.14 -3.29 -18.50
C SER A 439 3.50 -2.15 -17.71
N VAL A 440 4.00 -0.93 -17.90
CA VAL A 440 3.57 0.28 -17.18
C VAL A 440 3.13 1.39 -18.14
N GLY A 441 2.22 2.25 -17.68
CA GLY A 441 1.79 3.46 -18.39
C GLY A 441 2.30 4.74 -17.72
N LEU A 442 1.64 5.17 -16.65
CA LEU A 442 1.89 6.42 -15.94
C LEU A 442 2.20 6.15 -14.47
N CYS A 443 3.11 6.91 -13.90
CA CYS A 443 3.47 6.83 -12.50
C CYS A 443 2.73 7.92 -11.73
N PHE A 444 1.66 7.53 -11.04
CA PHE A 444 0.88 8.43 -10.21
C PHE A 444 1.50 8.53 -8.82
N LYS A 445 1.74 9.76 -8.40
CA LYS A 445 2.19 10.10 -7.05
C LYS A 445 1.03 10.53 -6.16
N ARG A 446 0.02 11.21 -6.72
CA ARG A 446 -1.10 11.74 -5.95
C ARG A 446 -2.35 11.95 -6.80
N ILE A 447 -3.52 11.77 -6.21
CA ILE A 447 -4.81 12.14 -6.79
C ILE A 447 -5.61 12.89 -5.73
N GLN A 448 -6.03 14.11 -6.03
CA GLN A 448 -6.76 14.97 -5.11
C GLN A 448 -8.12 15.33 -5.72
N LEU A 449 -9.15 15.31 -4.88
CA LEU A 449 -10.50 15.76 -5.20
C LEU A 449 -10.97 16.71 -4.10
N PHE A 450 -11.59 17.81 -4.48
CA PHE A 450 -12.17 18.78 -3.55
C PHE A 450 -13.30 19.54 -4.24
N PRO A 451 -14.23 20.18 -3.51
CA PRO A 451 -15.36 20.86 -4.14
C PRO A 451 -14.88 21.98 -5.07
N ALA A 452 -15.44 22.09 -6.27
CA ALA A 452 -15.05 23.13 -7.24
C ALA A 452 -15.33 24.56 -6.75
N THR A 453 -16.28 24.70 -5.81
CA THR A 453 -16.63 25.94 -5.11
C THR A 453 -15.71 26.25 -3.92
N ALA A 454 -14.67 25.44 -3.67
CA ALA A 454 -13.71 25.68 -2.61
C ALA A 454 -12.96 27.00 -2.88
N GLN A 455 -13.37 28.06 -2.19
CA GLN A 455 -12.77 29.38 -2.28
C GLN A 455 -11.30 29.35 -1.80
N PRO A 456 -10.41 30.16 -2.39
CA PRO A 456 -9.11 30.49 -1.80
C PRO A 456 -9.29 30.86 -0.33
N GLY A 457 -8.66 30.11 0.58
CA GLY A 457 -8.85 30.31 2.03
C GLY A 457 -9.64 29.21 2.76
N SER A 458 -10.39 28.37 2.05
CA SER A 458 -11.16 27.29 2.70
C SER A 458 -10.26 26.12 3.12
N ALA A 459 -10.68 25.37 4.14
CA ALA A 459 -9.97 24.15 4.56
C ALA A 459 -9.79 23.14 3.40
N ASN A 460 -10.78 23.07 2.50
CA ASN A 460 -10.74 22.24 1.28
C ASN A 460 -9.78 22.79 0.21
N TYR A 461 -9.62 24.12 0.13
CA TYR A 461 -8.67 24.78 -0.77
C TYR A 461 -7.23 24.56 -0.30
N LEU A 462 -6.93 24.73 0.99
CA LEU A 462 -5.60 24.44 1.53
C LEU A 462 -5.17 22.99 1.32
N TYR A 463 -6.12 22.06 1.31
CA TYR A 463 -5.90 20.65 1.00
C TYR A 463 -5.30 20.44 -0.40
N ALA A 464 -5.60 21.32 -1.36
CA ALA A 464 -5.07 21.27 -2.73
C ALA A 464 -3.57 21.63 -2.84
N PHE A 465 -3.01 22.27 -1.80
CA PHE A 465 -1.60 22.73 -1.74
C PHE A 465 -0.80 22.02 -0.63
N PHE A 466 -1.44 21.73 0.50
CA PHE A 466 -0.84 21.14 1.70
C PHE A 466 -1.68 19.97 2.21
N PRO A 467 -1.40 18.77 1.70
CA PRO A 467 -2.17 17.60 2.07
C PRO A 467 -1.90 17.10 3.50
N SER A 468 -2.71 16.14 3.98
CA SER A 468 -2.78 15.69 5.39
C SER A 468 -1.47 15.13 5.97
N ASP A 469 -0.59 14.57 5.16
CA ASP A 469 0.76 14.12 5.55
C ASP A 469 1.73 15.28 5.82
N ARG A 470 1.25 16.52 5.64
CA ARG A 470 1.96 17.76 5.90
C ARG A 470 1.12 18.68 6.77
N ALA A 471 0.51 18.13 7.83
CA ALA A 471 -0.19 18.91 8.85
C ALA A 471 0.55 20.21 9.26
N PRO A 472 1.89 20.21 9.42
CA PRO A 472 2.60 21.45 9.77
C PRO A 472 2.54 22.53 8.69
N TRP A 473 2.53 22.14 7.41
CA TRP A 473 2.40 23.07 6.29
C TRP A 473 0.97 23.61 6.20
N ALA A 474 -0.04 22.75 6.38
CA ALA A 474 -1.44 23.15 6.33
C ALA A 474 -1.81 24.09 7.50
N GLU A 475 -1.27 23.86 8.70
CA GLU A 475 -1.43 24.77 9.85
C GLU A 475 -0.78 26.14 9.59
N ALA A 476 0.46 26.14 9.08
CA ALA A 476 1.15 27.37 8.71
C ALA A 476 0.36 28.16 7.63
N ALA A 477 -0.16 27.46 6.63
CA ALA A 477 -0.96 28.07 5.57
C ALA A 477 -2.30 28.62 6.08
N ARG A 478 -2.96 27.94 7.04
CA ARG A 478 -4.16 28.46 7.73
C ARG A 478 -3.89 29.79 8.42
N VAL A 479 -2.77 29.90 9.13
CA VAL A 479 -2.38 31.15 9.82
C VAL A 479 -2.21 32.28 8.82
N LEU A 480 -1.51 32.03 7.70
CA LEU A 480 -1.32 33.03 6.67
C LEU A 480 -2.66 33.46 6.07
N GLN A 481 -3.53 32.53 5.68
CA GLN A 481 -4.82 32.89 5.09
C GLN A 481 -5.76 33.63 6.04
N GLN A 482 -5.72 33.32 7.33
CA GLN A 482 -6.56 33.99 8.32
C GLN A 482 -6.16 35.45 8.55
N HIS A 483 -4.89 35.79 8.35
CA HIS A 483 -4.34 37.05 8.85
C HIS A 483 -3.66 37.93 7.78
N VAL A 484 -3.10 37.35 6.72
CA VAL A 484 -2.42 38.08 5.63
C VAL A 484 -3.48 38.85 4.83
N LYS A 485 -3.21 40.14 4.59
CA LYS A 485 -4.06 41.02 3.78
C LYS A 485 -3.49 41.18 2.36
N PRO A 486 -4.28 41.52 1.34
CA PRO A 486 -3.83 41.63 -0.06
C PRO A 486 -2.61 42.52 -0.30
N GLN A 487 -2.41 43.56 0.52
CA GLN A 487 -1.28 44.48 0.46
C GLN A 487 0.00 43.98 1.18
N ASP A 488 -0.09 42.86 1.88
CA ASP A 488 1.02 42.34 2.67
C ASP A 488 2.03 41.64 1.75
N VAL A 489 3.32 41.88 1.99
CA VAL A 489 4.39 41.15 1.30
C VAL A 489 4.74 39.91 2.11
N VAL A 490 4.62 38.73 1.51
CA VAL A 490 4.92 37.45 2.17
C VAL A 490 6.21 36.87 1.61
N VAL A 491 7.17 36.53 2.47
CA VAL A 491 8.32 35.71 2.09
C VAL A 491 8.15 34.32 2.70
N ALA A 492 8.08 33.30 1.84
CA ALA A 492 7.80 31.94 2.29
C ALA A 492 8.39 30.91 1.32
N PRO A 493 8.59 29.64 1.73
CA PRO A 493 9.00 28.59 0.82
C PRO A 493 8.08 28.50 -0.42
N SER A 494 8.62 28.08 -1.57
CA SER A 494 7.92 28.10 -2.85
C SER A 494 6.55 27.44 -2.90
N ARG A 495 6.25 26.50 -2.01
CA ARG A 495 4.91 25.90 -1.91
C ARG A 495 3.83 26.84 -1.37
N PHE A 496 4.19 27.93 -0.69
CA PHE A 496 3.27 28.96 -0.23
C PHE A 496 2.98 30.02 -1.31
N ALA A 497 3.68 29.99 -2.46
CA ALA A 497 3.55 31.00 -3.52
C ALA A 497 2.11 31.15 -4.04
N GLU A 498 1.36 30.05 -4.09
CA GLU A 498 -0.03 30.05 -4.57
C GLU A 498 -1.05 30.56 -3.53
N LEU A 499 -0.61 30.93 -2.32
CA LEU A 499 -1.49 31.44 -1.26
C LEU A 499 -1.65 32.96 -1.25
N HIS A 500 -0.71 33.70 -1.83
CA HIS A 500 -0.76 35.16 -1.85
C HIS A 500 -0.10 35.71 -3.12
N PRO A 501 -0.75 36.65 -3.84
CA PRO A 501 -0.23 37.19 -5.11
C PRO A 501 1.18 37.80 -4.97
N ASP A 502 1.47 38.45 -3.84
CA ASP A 502 2.78 39.03 -3.52
C ASP A 502 3.66 38.13 -2.64
N CYS A 503 3.55 36.80 -2.81
CA CYS A 503 4.42 35.85 -2.13
C CYS A 503 5.76 35.68 -2.88
N ARG A 504 6.85 36.10 -2.25
CA ARG A 504 8.22 35.92 -2.73
C ARG A 504 8.76 34.58 -2.25
N SER A 505 8.94 33.64 -3.19
CA SER A 505 9.26 32.23 -2.90
C SER A 505 10.75 31.90 -2.74
N ASP A 506 11.63 32.76 -3.24
CA ASP A 506 13.07 32.58 -3.17
C ASP A 506 13.62 33.10 -1.84
N THR A 507 13.56 32.26 -0.81
CA THR A 507 14.03 32.60 0.54
C THR A 507 15.55 32.74 0.63
N ALA A 508 16.30 32.28 -0.37
CA ALA A 508 17.76 32.30 -0.40
C ALA A 508 18.30 33.59 -1.02
N ALA A 509 17.67 34.07 -2.10
CA ALA A 509 18.10 35.26 -2.84
C ALA A 509 17.24 36.51 -2.59
N ILE A 510 16.45 36.52 -1.50
CA ILE A 510 15.54 37.62 -1.20
C ILE A 510 16.29 38.96 -1.01
N ASP A 511 15.82 40.01 -1.69
CA ASP A 511 16.25 41.39 -1.45
C ASP A 511 15.40 42.01 -0.33
N LEU A 512 16.09 42.53 0.69
CA LEU A 512 15.49 43.17 1.87
C LEU A 512 15.53 44.70 1.80
N ALA A 513 15.94 45.30 0.68
CA ALA A 513 15.77 46.74 0.44
C ALA A 513 14.30 47.17 0.58
N SER A 514 13.35 46.26 0.31
CA SER A 514 11.93 46.38 0.65
C SER A 514 11.52 45.20 1.54
N PRO A 515 11.56 45.38 2.88
CA PRO A 515 11.35 44.28 3.83
C PRO A 515 9.92 43.72 3.74
N PRO A 516 9.75 42.41 3.98
CA PRO A 516 8.43 41.80 3.91
C PRO A 516 7.56 42.19 5.11
N THR A 517 6.26 41.93 5.01
CA THR A 517 5.32 42.01 6.13
C THR A 517 5.29 40.70 6.92
N TRP A 518 5.55 39.58 6.24
CA TRP A 518 5.52 38.23 6.78
C TRP A 518 6.74 37.42 6.34
N ALA A 519 7.31 36.64 7.25
CA ALA A 519 8.31 35.63 6.93
C ALA A 519 7.93 34.26 7.49
N VAL A 520 7.88 33.25 6.62
CA VAL A 520 7.65 31.85 6.98
C VAL A 520 9.00 31.13 6.98
N ILE A 521 9.52 30.83 8.16
CA ILE A 521 10.84 30.22 8.31
C ILE A 521 10.71 28.71 8.49
N GLN A 522 11.29 27.94 7.56
CA GLN A 522 11.34 26.48 7.64
C GLN A 522 12.53 26.03 8.51
N ARG A 523 12.24 25.50 9.70
CA ARG A 523 13.24 25.16 10.73
C ARG A 523 14.30 24.17 10.24
N GLY A 524 13.87 23.17 9.46
CA GLY A 524 14.75 22.13 8.92
C GLY A 524 15.64 22.58 7.75
N ARG A 525 15.48 23.81 7.24
CA ARG A 525 16.24 24.32 6.08
C ARG A 525 16.89 25.68 6.35
N LEU A 526 17.18 26.00 7.62
CA LEU A 526 17.77 27.28 8.02
C LEU A 526 19.05 27.63 7.24
N ALA A 527 19.90 26.64 6.95
CA ALA A 527 21.13 26.84 6.18
C ALA A 527 20.89 27.25 4.71
N GLU A 528 19.69 27.04 4.19
CA GLU A 528 19.30 27.40 2.82
C GLU A 528 18.57 28.76 2.75
N ILE A 529 18.36 29.43 3.89
CA ILE A 529 17.63 30.70 3.97
C ILE A 529 18.63 31.86 4.05
N ASN A 530 18.32 32.98 3.40
CA ASN A 530 19.12 34.20 3.48
C ASN A 530 19.30 34.62 4.96
N PRO A 531 20.53 34.69 5.49
CA PRO A 531 20.77 35.06 6.89
C PRO A 531 20.18 36.42 7.28
N ALA A 532 20.13 37.37 6.34
CA ALA A 532 19.53 38.68 6.58
C ALA A 532 18.02 38.60 6.79
N LEU A 533 17.34 37.64 6.14
CA LEU A 533 15.91 37.39 6.36
C LEU A 533 15.66 36.82 7.76
N VAL A 534 16.53 35.90 8.21
CA VAL A 534 16.46 35.35 9.57
C VAL A 534 16.66 36.45 10.61
N GLN A 535 17.68 37.30 10.42
CA GLN A 535 17.97 38.45 11.28
C GLN A 535 16.84 39.48 11.31
N TRP A 536 16.19 39.72 10.18
CA TRP A 536 14.98 40.55 10.14
C TRP A 536 13.84 39.90 10.92
N ALA A 537 13.58 38.61 10.69
CA ALA A 537 12.45 37.88 11.24
C ALA A 537 12.48 37.82 12.77
N VAL A 538 13.65 37.55 13.38
CA VAL A 538 13.78 37.47 14.85
C VAL A 538 13.57 38.80 15.58
N ARG A 539 13.61 39.93 14.86
CA ARG A 539 13.24 41.25 15.40
C ARG A 539 11.75 41.52 15.33
N GLN A 540 10.99 40.67 14.65
CA GLN A 540 9.54 40.77 14.51
C GLN A 540 8.81 39.86 15.50
N SER A 541 7.49 39.98 15.56
CA SER A 541 6.67 39.14 16.43
C SER A 541 6.53 37.72 15.86
N PRO A 542 6.88 36.66 16.62
CA PRO A 542 6.53 35.29 16.23
C PRO A 542 5.03 35.09 16.44
N VAL A 543 4.28 34.84 15.37
CA VAL A 543 2.82 34.72 15.40
C VAL A 543 2.32 33.28 15.30
N PHE A 544 3.19 32.34 14.91
CA PHE A 544 2.89 30.91 14.88
C PHE A 544 4.17 30.06 14.95
N ALA A 545 4.12 28.88 15.58
CA ALA A 545 5.23 27.93 15.61
C ALA A 545 4.75 26.48 15.76
N ASN A 546 5.20 25.60 14.86
CA ASN A 546 4.97 24.16 14.91
C ASN A 546 6.27 23.37 14.61
N GLU A 547 6.16 22.05 14.45
CA GLU A 547 7.32 21.18 14.26
C GLU A 547 8.19 21.57 13.05
N SER A 548 7.62 22.18 12.01
CA SER A 548 8.32 22.52 10.77
C SER A 548 8.58 24.01 10.56
N PHE A 549 7.72 24.89 11.08
CA PHE A 549 7.70 26.31 10.74
C PHE A 549 7.65 27.23 11.96
N VAL A 550 8.23 28.42 11.80
CA VAL A 550 7.93 29.59 12.63
C VAL A 550 7.56 30.73 11.69
N ILE A 551 6.41 31.37 11.94
CA ILE A 551 5.94 32.52 11.15
C ILE A 551 6.16 33.79 11.96
N PHE A 552 6.79 34.76 11.33
CA PHE A 552 7.03 36.10 11.87
C PHE A 552 6.25 37.14 11.10
N SER A 553 5.77 38.17 11.79
CA SER A 553 5.13 39.33 11.15
C SER A 553 5.54 40.63 11.81
N SER A 554 5.73 41.67 10.98
CA SER A 554 5.91 43.06 11.45
C SER A 554 4.60 43.73 11.85
N ARG A 555 3.46 43.08 11.62
CA ARG A 555 2.15 43.57 12.01
C ARG A 555 1.95 43.50 13.52
N THR A 556 1.40 44.57 14.07
CA THR A 556 1.14 44.73 15.51
C THR A 556 -0.27 44.33 15.92
N ASP A 557 -1.18 44.11 14.97
CA ASP A 557 -2.57 43.71 15.21
C ASP A 557 -2.75 42.21 15.48
N ILE A 558 -1.66 41.43 15.45
CA ILE A 558 -1.67 39.98 15.68
C ILE A 558 -0.92 39.66 16.96
N LYS A 559 -1.55 38.87 17.84
CA LYS A 559 -0.97 38.52 19.13
C LYS A 559 0.21 37.56 18.96
N PRO A 560 1.41 37.87 19.51
CA PRO A 560 2.55 36.97 19.42
C PRO A 560 2.35 35.68 20.22
N VAL A 561 2.88 34.58 19.71
CA VAL A 561 2.99 33.31 20.43
C VAL A 561 4.14 33.42 21.42
N GLN A 562 3.81 33.46 22.72
CA GLN A 562 4.81 33.58 23.78
C GLN A 562 5.20 32.23 24.41
N ARG A 563 4.46 31.15 24.14
CA ARG A 563 4.64 29.84 24.78
C ARG A 563 4.36 28.72 23.78
N SER A 564 5.42 28.18 23.17
CA SER A 564 5.35 27.00 22.30
C SER A 564 6.63 26.16 22.45
N PRO A 565 6.54 24.82 22.61
CA PRO A 565 7.72 23.94 22.57
C PRO A 565 8.52 24.12 21.28
N HIS A 566 7.83 24.34 20.16
CA HIS A 566 8.45 24.50 18.86
C HIS A 566 9.18 25.83 18.71
N LEU A 567 8.65 26.91 19.29
CA LEU A 567 9.32 28.20 19.34
C LEU A 567 10.59 28.14 20.20
N LEU A 568 10.53 27.45 21.34
CA LEU A 568 11.69 27.23 22.21
C LEU A 568 12.78 26.41 21.50
N ALA A 569 12.40 25.32 20.84
CA ALA A 569 13.34 24.50 20.07
C ALA A 569 13.98 25.28 18.91
N PHE A 570 13.21 26.17 18.26
CA PHE A 570 13.74 27.05 17.22
C PHE A 570 14.72 28.09 17.75
N ASP A 571 14.40 28.76 18.87
CA ASP A 571 15.29 29.72 19.53
C ASP A 571 16.63 29.08 19.90
N GLN A 572 16.61 27.85 20.43
CA GLN A 572 17.83 27.07 20.71
C GLN A 572 18.62 26.77 19.44
N GLN A 573 17.95 26.36 18.36
CA GLN A 573 18.58 26.05 17.08
C GLN A 573 19.30 27.27 16.48
N LEU A 574 18.69 28.46 16.54
CA LEU A 574 19.29 29.70 16.03
C LEU A 574 20.60 30.06 16.75
N HIS A 575 20.63 29.93 18.09
CA HIS A 575 21.83 30.20 18.88
C HIS A 575 22.92 29.16 18.65
N GLN A 576 22.55 27.87 18.55
CA GLN A 576 23.51 26.79 18.25
C GLN A 576 24.19 26.98 16.89
N GLN A 577 23.49 27.54 15.91
CA GLN A 577 24.01 27.80 14.56
C GLN A 577 24.66 29.19 14.43
N GLY A 578 24.76 29.98 15.50
CA GLY A 578 25.36 31.33 15.48
C GLY A 578 24.60 32.33 14.61
N LEU A 579 23.31 32.09 14.34
CA LEU A 579 22.49 32.94 13.49
C LEU A 579 21.95 34.18 14.22
N VAL A 580 21.99 34.18 15.56
CA VAL A 580 21.54 35.27 16.44
C VAL A 580 22.43 35.40 17.68
N ASP A 581 22.52 36.60 18.23
CA ASP A 581 23.30 36.87 19.45
C ASP A 581 22.52 36.48 20.72
N ALA A 582 23.25 36.24 21.82
CA ALA A 582 22.66 35.87 23.12
C ALA A 582 21.64 36.89 23.68
N SER A 583 21.65 38.13 23.17
CA SER A 583 20.70 39.21 23.51
C SER A 583 19.40 39.16 22.71
N GLN A 584 19.32 38.35 21.65
CA GLN A 584 18.20 38.26 20.70
C GLN A 584 17.31 37.03 20.96
N ARG A 585 17.03 36.71 22.24
CA ARG A 585 16.19 35.55 22.59
C ARG A 585 14.73 35.78 22.24
N LEU A 586 14.16 34.82 21.52
CA LEU A 586 12.72 34.77 21.22
C LEU A 586 11.89 34.34 22.44
N VAL A 587 12.50 33.63 23.39
CA VAL A 587 11.83 33.16 24.62
C VAL A 587 12.60 33.64 25.88
N PRO A 588 11.99 34.45 26.76
CA PRO A 588 12.65 34.93 27.98
C PRO A 588 13.01 33.79 28.96
N THR A 589 14.26 33.77 29.43
CA THR A 589 14.85 32.75 30.32
C THR A 589 14.09 32.51 31.62
N GLY A 590 13.45 33.53 32.19
CA GLY A 590 12.67 33.43 33.43
C GLY A 590 11.38 32.59 33.33
N LYS A 591 10.86 32.33 32.12
CA LYS A 591 9.63 31.54 31.90
C LYS A 591 9.89 30.05 31.62
N ILE A 592 11.14 29.65 31.32
CA ILE A 592 11.50 28.28 30.93
C ILE A 592 11.59 27.32 32.14
N ARG A 593 12.19 27.76 33.26
CA ARG A 593 12.30 26.95 34.49
C ARG A 593 10.95 26.55 35.11
N ARG A 594 9.93 27.41 34.97
CA ARG A 594 8.57 27.18 35.50
C ARG A 594 7.71 26.28 34.60
N TRP A 595 8.11 26.10 33.34
CA TRP A 595 7.39 25.29 32.35
C TRP A 595 7.93 23.85 32.27
N LEU A 596 9.26 23.67 32.31
CA LEU A 596 9.89 22.34 32.38
C LEU A 596 9.49 21.57 33.66
N SER A 597 9.20 22.27 34.75
CA SER A 597 8.70 21.69 36.01
C SER A 597 7.21 21.32 35.99
N GLN A 598 6.44 21.77 34.99
CA GLN A 598 5.02 21.44 34.83
C GLN A 598 4.76 20.31 33.81
N LEU A 599 5.73 20.01 32.94
CA LEU A 599 5.67 18.89 31.98
C LEU A 599 6.26 17.57 32.52
N THR A 600 6.95 17.64 33.67
CA THR A 600 7.55 16.48 34.37
C THR A 600 6.70 16.00 35.55
N ARG A 601 5.49 16.55 35.70
CA ARG A 601 4.40 16.04 36.56
C ARG A 601 3.26 15.63 35.66
#